data_AF-J9GTG0-F1
#
_entry.id   AF-J9GTG0-F1
#
_cell.length_a   1.000
_cell.length_b   1.000
_cell.length_c   1.000
_cell.angle_alpha   90.00
_cell.angle_beta   90.00
_cell.angle_gamma   90.00
#
_symmetry.space_group_name_H-M   'P 1'
#
loop_
_entity.id
_entity.type
_entity.pdbx_description
1 polymer ?
#
loop_
_entity_poly.entity_id
_entity_poly.type
_entity_poly.pdbx_seq_one_letter_code
_entity_poly.pdbx_strand_id
1 'polypeptide(L)'
;MPSKRRNENTRGKHTALRVEPQYQVKDLIISPFTHRREYDRQGNEVYISIDRNENPTGIHLLDEFLRRMADGGITLFDYCTEKGLLTEDLSGLLFTLTGLRWQEFKETYCHEMVAHLMLYSDLTVEEIARRSLYSSRYGLARHYQKAFHCSLKEYRDRLRKAHPDVRPVYVIRCCD
;
A
#
# COMPACT_ATOMS: atom_id res chain seq x y z
N MET A 1 -30.50 21.44 34.08
CA MET A 1 -29.18 20.76 34.16
C MET A 1 -29.24 19.50 33.31
N PRO A 2 -28.67 19.48 32.10
CA PRO A 2 -28.91 18.39 31.16
C PRO A 2 -27.96 17.21 31.40
N SER A 3 -28.59 16.03 31.38
CA SER A 3 -28.12 14.76 30.85
C SER A 3 -26.82 14.15 31.42
N LYS A 4 -27.01 13.18 32.32
CA LYS A 4 -26.05 12.10 32.60
C LYS A 4 -25.71 11.42 31.27
N ARG A 5 -24.51 11.69 30.73
CA ARG A 5 -23.99 10.92 29.60
C ARG A 5 -23.73 9.49 30.04
N ARG A 6 -24.43 8.61 29.35
CA ARG A 6 -24.46 7.16 29.36
C ARG A 6 -23.07 6.54 29.59
N ASN A 7 -23.03 5.67 30.59
CA ASN A 7 -21.99 4.67 30.78
C ASN A 7 -22.27 3.55 29.76
N GLU A 8 -21.39 3.34 28.78
CA GLU A 8 -21.41 2.16 27.91
C GLU A 8 -19.96 1.79 27.56
N ASN A 9 -19.20 1.43 28.60
CA ASN A 9 -17.93 0.73 28.42
C ASN A 9 -18.21 -0.76 28.15
N THR A 10 -18.89 -1.03 27.04
CA THR A 10 -19.01 -2.36 26.44
C THR A 10 -18.11 -2.37 25.22
N ARG A 11 -16.79 -2.24 25.44
CA ARG A 11 -15.79 -2.65 24.44
C ARG A 11 -15.83 -4.17 24.37
N GLY A 12 -16.84 -4.70 23.67
CA GLY A 12 -16.79 -6.06 23.17
C GLY A 12 -15.47 -6.22 22.42
N LYS A 13 -14.61 -7.11 22.89
CA LYS A 13 -13.40 -7.51 22.17
C LYS A 13 -13.84 -8.26 20.90
N HIS A 14 -14.33 -7.54 19.91
CA HIS A 14 -14.53 -8.09 18.58
C HIS A 14 -13.12 -8.31 18.00
N THR A 15 -12.62 -9.52 18.20
CA THR A 15 -11.27 -9.92 17.78
C THR A 15 -11.19 -10.19 16.29
N ALA A 16 -12.31 -10.60 15.66
CA ALA A 16 -12.38 -10.96 14.25
C ALA A 16 -13.67 -10.43 13.58
N LEU A 17 -13.54 -10.00 12.32
CA LEU A 17 -14.67 -9.62 11.48
C LEU A 17 -15.41 -10.90 11.06
N ARG A 18 -16.74 -10.93 11.24
CA ARG A 18 -17.59 -12.11 10.91
C ARG A 18 -18.33 -11.97 9.59
N VAL A 19 -17.95 -10.98 8.80
CA VAL A 19 -18.47 -10.74 7.44
C VAL A 19 -17.29 -10.75 6.49
N GLU A 20 -17.57 -11.04 5.22
CA GLU A 20 -16.57 -10.96 4.17
C GLU A 20 -16.05 -9.52 4.06
N PRO A 21 -14.72 -9.30 4.07
CA PRO A 21 -14.14 -8.00 3.81
C PRO A 21 -14.56 -7.45 2.45
N GLN A 22 -14.87 -6.16 2.40
CA GLN A 22 -15.22 -5.49 1.15
C GLN A 22 -14.00 -5.34 0.22
N TYR A 23 -12.80 -5.18 0.77
CA TYR A 23 -11.58 -4.98 0.01
C TYR A 23 -10.46 -5.92 0.45
N GLN A 24 -9.73 -6.48 -0.52
CA GLN A 24 -8.41 -7.03 -0.28
C GLN A 24 -7.38 -5.90 -0.35
N VAL A 25 -6.28 -6.01 0.39
CA VAL A 25 -5.26 -4.94 0.44
C VAL A 25 -4.65 -4.66 -0.93
N LYS A 26 -4.45 -5.69 -1.76
CA LYS A 26 -3.95 -5.56 -3.14
C LYS A 26 -4.82 -4.64 -4.01
N ASP A 27 -6.13 -4.58 -3.74
CA ASP A 27 -7.09 -3.76 -4.50
C ASP A 27 -7.04 -2.28 -4.06
N LEU A 28 -6.37 -2.00 -2.93
CA LEU A 28 -6.20 -0.67 -2.35
C LEU A 28 -4.82 -0.05 -2.68
N ILE A 29 -3.98 -0.76 -3.44
CA ILE A 29 -2.67 -0.28 -3.85
C ILE A 29 -2.84 0.81 -4.91
N ILE A 30 -2.47 2.04 -4.54
CA ILE A 30 -2.35 3.14 -5.49
C ILE A 30 -0.96 3.06 -6.12
N SER A 31 -0.92 2.69 -7.40
CA SER A 31 0.33 2.52 -8.14
C SER A 31 1.15 3.81 -8.18
N PRO A 32 2.43 3.80 -7.77
CA PRO A 32 3.28 4.98 -7.89
C PRO A 32 3.78 5.21 -9.33
N PHE A 33 3.58 4.24 -10.24
CA PHE A 33 3.96 4.37 -11.64
C PHE A 33 3.14 5.44 -12.36
N THR A 34 3.81 6.28 -13.14
CA THR A 34 3.16 7.34 -13.92
C THR A 34 3.17 7.05 -15.41
N HIS A 35 4.09 6.19 -15.88
CA HIS A 35 4.23 5.86 -17.29
C HIS A 35 4.52 4.37 -17.51
N ARG A 36 4.16 3.90 -18.71
CA ARG A 36 4.62 2.64 -19.30
C ARG A 36 5.67 2.94 -20.36
N ARG A 37 6.81 2.26 -20.27
CA ARG A 37 7.86 2.26 -21.29
C ARG A 37 7.47 1.34 -22.45
N GLU A 38 7.54 1.88 -23.65
CA GLU A 38 7.38 1.18 -24.91
C GLU A 38 8.56 1.46 -25.83
N TYR A 39 8.66 0.70 -26.93
CA TYR A 39 9.67 0.89 -27.95
C TYR A 39 8.98 1.22 -29.27
N ASP A 40 9.36 2.33 -29.90
CA ASP A 40 8.87 2.68 -31.22
C ASP A 40 9.43 1.76 -32.31
N ARG A 41 9.02 1.98 -33.57
CA ARG A 41 9.47 1.17 -34.72
C ARG A 41 10.98 1.27 -34.99
N GLN A 42 11.66 2.26 -34.42
CA GLN A 42 13.10 2.50 -34.56
C GLN A 42 13.88 1.96 -33.35
N GLY A 43 13.18 1.43 -32.34
CA GLY A 43 13.77 0.91 -31.10
C GLY A 43 14.03 1.97 -30.03
N ASN A 44 13.54 3.21 -30.21
CA ASN A 44 13.68 4.25 -29.18
C ASN A 44 12.66 4.04 -28.07
N GLU A 45 13.05 4.38 -26.84
CA GLU A 45 12.14 4.34 -25.70
C GLU A 45 11.12 5.49 -25.78
N VAL A 46 9.84 5.12 -25.73
CA VAL A 46 8.70 6.03 -25.62
C VAL A 46 8.01 5.78 -24.29
N TYR A 47 7.54 6.84 -23.64
CA TYR A 47 6.88 6.78 -22.34
C TYR A 47 5.43 7.22 -22.48
N ILE A 48 4.50 6.29 -22.30
CA ILE A 48 3.07 6.54 -22.37
C ILE A 48 2.55 6.74 -20.95
N SER A 49 1.88 7.86 -20.68
CA SER A 49 1.24 8.08 -19.39
C SER A 49 0.21 7.00 -19.10
N ILE A 50 0.09 6.61 -17.84
CA ILE A 50 -0.90 5.63 -17.41
C ILE A 50 -1.93 6.32 -16.51
N ASP A 51 -3.18 5.90 -16.67
CA ASP A 51 -4.22 6.26 -15.72
C ASP A 51 -4.00 5.50 -14.40
N ARG A 52 -4.19 6.20 -13.28
CA ARG A 52 -4.00 5.64 -11.94
C ARG A 52 -5.33 5.66 -11.22
N ASN A 53 -5.71 4.52 -10.65
CA ASN A 53 -6.84 4.49 -9.74
C ASN A 53 -6.45 5.17 -8.42
N GLU A 54 -6.70 6.48 -8.35
CA GLU A 54 -6.42 7.28 -7.16
C GLU A 54 -7.55 7.20 -6.11
N ASN A 55 -8.70 6.61 -6.45
CA ASN A 55 -9.87 6.53 -5.57
C ASN A 55 -10.40 5.08 -5.49
N PRO A 56 -9.59 4.13 -4.98
CA PRO A 56 -9.93 2.71 -5.02
C PRO A 56 -11.17 2.35 -4.19
N THR A 57 -11.54 3.16 -3.19
CA THR A 57 -12.69 2.88 -2.32
C THR A 57 -13.91 3.75 -2.59
N GLY A 58 -13.71 4.91 -3.23
CA GLY A 58 -14.73 5.96 -3.35
C GLY A 58 -14.99 6.72 -2.04
N ILE A 59 -14.33 6.36 -0.94
CA ILE A 59 -14.44 7.03 0.35
C ILE A 59 -13.33 8.08 0.43
N HIS A 60 -13.70 9.36 0.26
CA HIS A 60 -12.73 10.46 0.09
C HIS A 60 -11.61 10.48 1.16
N LEU A 61 -11.96 10.29 2.43
CA LEU A 61 -10.99 10.27 3.54
C LEU A 61 -10.01 9.10 3.42
N LEU A 62 -10.52 7.91 3.10
CA LEU A 62 -9.68 6.71 2.99
C LEU A 62 -8.81 6.76 1.74
N ASP A 63 -9.37 7.21 0.61
CA ASP A 63 -8.61 7.37 -0.63
C ASP A 63 -7.51 8.43 -0.47
N GLU A 64 -7.77 9.54 0.23
CA GLU A 64 -6.72 10.52 0.57
C GLU A 64 -5.63 9.91 1.44
N PHE A 65 -6.00 9.15 2.47
CA PHE A 65 -5.04 8.46 3.32
C PHE A 65 -4.16 7.48 2.52
N LEU A 66 -4.76 6.67 1.63
CA LEU A 66 -4.06 5.73 0.77
C LEU A 66 -3.10 6.44 -0.20
N ARG A 67 -3.51 7.58 -0.78
CA ARG A 67 -2.62 8.41 -1.62
C ARG A 67 -1.38 8.85 -0.85
N ARG A 68 -1.57 9.38 0.37
CA ARG A 68 -0.45 9.82 1.21
C ARG A 68 0.44 8.67 1.69
N MET A 69 -0.14 7.48 1.89
CA MET A 69 0.62 6.26 2.13
C MET A 69 1.46 5.87 0.91
N ALA A 70 0.89 5.92 -0.30
CA ALA A 70 1.62 5.62 -1.54
C ALA A 70 2.78 6.61 -1.78
N ASP A 71 2.64 7.87 -1.37
CA ASP A 71 3.68 8.89 -1.44
C ASP A 71 4.78 8.72 -0.38
N GLY A 72 4.63 7.80 0.57
CA GLY A 72 5.65 7.45 1.55
C GLY A 72 5.77 8.41 2.75
N GLY A 73 4.85 9.37 2.89
CA GLY A 73 5.05 10.56 3.73
C GLY A 73 4.22 10.64 5.01
N ILE A 74 3.52 9.58 5.42
CA ILE A 74 2.61 9.70 6.57
C ILE A 74 2.45 8.46 7.43
N THR A 75 2.24 8.67 8.73
CA THR A 75 1.76 7.65 9.67
C THR A 75 0.25 7.80 9.93
N LEU A 76 -0.42 6.73 10.38
CA LEU A 76 -1.82 6.81 10.78
C LEU A 76 -2.05 7.91 11.83
N PHE A 77 -1.14 8.04 12.79
CA PHE A 77 -1.23 9.03 13.86
C PHE A 77 -1.15 10.46 13.31
N ASP A 78 -0.16 10.74 12.44
CA ASP A 78 0.01 12.07 11.86
C ASP A 78 -1.19 12.47 10.99
N TYR A 79 -1.70 11.52 10.18
CA TYR A 79 -2.89 11.75 9.36
C TYR A 79 -4.13 12.03 10.22
N CYS A 80 -4.41 11.17 11.21
CA CYS A 80 -5.55 11.36 12.10
C CYS A 80 -5.46 12.70 12.86
N THR A 81 -4.27 13.07 13.34
CA THR A 81 -4.04 14.34 14.05
C THR A 81 -4.34 15.53 13.14
N GLU A 82 -3.82 15.52 11.90
CA GLU A 82 -4.09 16.58 10.91
C GLU A 82 -5.59 16.72 10.60
N LYS A 83 -6.31 15.60 10.53
CA LYS A 83 -7.75 15.58 10.20
C LYS A 83 -8.67 15.72 11.41
N GLY A 84 -8.13 15.86 12.63
CA GLY A 84 -8.93 15.95 13.85
C GLY A 84 -9.69 14.66 14.21
N LEU A 85 -9.14 13.50 13.84
CA LEU A 85 -9.72 12.17 14.07
C LEU A 85 -9.00 11.44 15.21
N LEU A 86 -9.69 10.51 15.85
CA LEU A 86 -9.02 9.51 16.67
C LEU A 86 -8.40 8.43 15.77
N THR A 87 -7.26 7.88 16.17
CA THR A 87 -6.62 6.76 15.43
C THR A 87 -7.51 5.53 15.36
N GLU A 88 -8.33 5.34 16.39
CA GLU A 88 -9.29 4.25 16.54
C GLU A 88 -10.42 4.33 15.53
N ASP A 89 -10.82 5.53 15.12
CA ASP A 89 -11.90 5.73 14.16
C ASP A 89 -11.47 5.25 12.77
N LEU A 90 -10.30 5.73 12.30
CA LEU A 90 -9.77 5.31 10.99
C LEU A 90 -9.29 3.86 11.02
N SER A 91 -8.67 3.40 12.11
CA SER A 91 -8.33 1.98 12.26
C SER A 91 -9.56 1.09 12.30
N GLY A 92 -10.67 1.54 12.90
CA GLY A 92 -11.93 0.82 12.95
C GLY A 92 -12.60 0.75 11.58
N LEU A 93 -12.54 1.84 10.81
CA LEU A 93 -12.98 1.86 9.41
C LEU A 93 -12.19 0.86 8.56
N LEU A 94 -10.86 0.90 8.63
CA LEU A 94 -9.99 -0.06 7.93
C LEU A 94 -10.32 -1.51 8.31
N PHE A 95 -10.49 -1.79 9.59
CA PHE A 95 -10.87 -3.12 10.06
C PHE A 95 -12.23 -3.56 9.53
N THR A 96 -13.21 -2.66 9.50
CA THR A 96 -14.56 -2.98 9.00
C THR A 96 -14.54 -3.28 7.50
N LEU A 97 -13.68 -2.60 6.73
CA LEU A 97 -13.59 -2.73 5.28
C LEU A 97 -12.69 -3.87 4.81
N THR A 98 -11.63 -4.17 5.56
CA THR A 98 -10.57 -5.11 5.13
C THR A 98 -10.46 -6.34 6.03
N GLY A 99 -11.11 -6.35 7.19
CA GLY A 99 -10.95 -7.38 8.22
C GLY A 99 -9.63 -7.31 8.98
N LEU A 100 -8.72 -6.39 8.63
CA LEU A 100 -7.38 -6.29 9.20
C LEU A 100 -7.28 -5.15 10.20
N ARG A 101 -6.59 -5.38 11.32
CA ARG A 101 -6.22 -4.28 12.22
C ARG A 101 -5.12 -3.45 11.56
N TRP A 102 -4.96 -2.21 12.02
CA TRP A 102 -4.00 -1.28 11.42
C TRP A 102 -2.58 -1.86 11.20
N GLN A 103 -2.01 -2.56 12.18
CA GLN A 103 -0.66 -3.12 12.04
C GLN A 103 -0.62 -4.20 10.95
N GLU A 104 -1.60 -5.11 10.93
CA GLU A 104 -1.72 -6.16 9.91
C GLU A 104 -1.95 -5.54 8.54
N PHE A 105 -2.88 -4.58 8.44
CA PHE A 105 -3.16 -3.83 7.22
C PHE A 105 -1.90 -3.16 6.68
N LYS A 106 -1.16 -2.44 7.53
CA LYS A 106 0.07 -1.76 7.13
C LYS A 106 1.12 -2.75 6.64
N GLU A 107 1.33 -3.85 7.36
CA GLU A 107 2.29 -4.87 6.95
C GLU A 107 1.91 -5.51 5.60
N THR A 108 0.64 -5.87 5.42
CA THR A 108 0.13 -6.39 4.14
C THR A 108 0.26 -5.34 3.03
N TYR A 109 -0.08 -4.08 3.30
CA TYR A 109 0.03 -3.00 2.31
C TYR A 109 1.47 -2.79 1.86
N CYS A 110 2.41 -2.75 2.80
CA CYS A 110 3.83 -2.66 2.48
C CYS A 110 4.30 -3.85 1.63
N HIS A 111 3.84 -5.07 1.96
CA HIS A 111 4.18 -6.27 1.22
C HIS A 111 3.64 -6.24 -0.22
N GLU A 112 2.35 -5.91 -0.38
CA GLU A 112 1.69 -5.78 -1.69
C GLU A 112 2.34 -4.66 -2.53
N MET A 113 2.71 -3.53 -1.91
CA MET A 113 3.43 -2.46 -2.59
C MET A 113 4.82 -2.92 -3.06
N VAL A 114 5.58 -3.67 -2.24
CA VAL A 114 6.86 -4.24 -2.67
C VAL A 114 6.67 -5.21 -3.84
N ALA A 115 5.67 -6.08 -3.77
CA ALA A 115 5.35 -7.03 -4.84
C ALA A 115 5.01 -6.28 -6.14
N HIS A 116 4.11 -5.29 -6.07
CA HIS A 116 3.72 -4.43 -7.18
C HIS A 116 4.93 -3.76 -7.83
N LEU A 117 5.81 -3.16 -7.03
CA LEU A 117 7.01 -2.50 -7.53
C LEU A 117 7.99 -3.49 -8.19
N MET A 118 8.24 -4.65 -7.58
CA MET A 118 9.15 -5.67 -8.11
C MET A 118 8.66 -6.35 -9.39
N LEU A 119 7.35 -6.54 -9.49
CA LEU A 119 6.72 -7.21 -10.61
C LEU A 119 6.68 -6.31 -11.85
N TYR A 120 6.26 -5.06 -11.68
CA TYR A 120 5.97 -4.16 -12.80
C TYR A 120 7.13 -3.23 -13.18
N SER A 121 8.25 -3.24 -12.46
CA SER A 121 9.42 -2.39 -12.76
C SER A 121 10.76 -3.05 -12.47
N ASP A 122 11.83 -2.45 -13.00
CA ASP A 122 13.22 -2.80 -12.70
C ASP A 122 13.85 -1.87 -11.64
N LEU A 123 13.03 -1.29 -10.77
CA LEU A 123 13.51 -0.42 -9.71
C LEU A 123 14.55 -1.11 -8.81
N THR A 124 15.52 -0.32 -8.36
CA THR A 124 16.50 -0.77 -7.38
C THR A 124 15.81 -1.07 -6.05
N VAL A 125 16.40 -1.95 -5.25
CA VAL A 125 15.85 -2.28 -3.92
C VAL A 125 15.74 -1.04 -3.02
N GLU A 126 16.63 -0.07 -3.19
CA GLU A 126 16.60 1.19 -2.45
C GLU A 126 15.39 2.04 -2.82
N GLU A 127 15.09 2.16 -4.11
CA GLU A 127 13.89 2.84 -4.59
C GLU A 127 12.62 2.15 -4.07
N ILE A 128 12.61 0.81 -4.11
CA ILE A 128 11.48 0.01 -3.63
C ILE A 128 11.25 0.27 -2.14
N ALA A 129 12.31 0.25 -1.31
CA ALA A 129 12.18 0.50 0.12
C ALA A 129 11.54 1.88 0.40
N ARG A 130 12.02 2.93 -0.29
CA ARG A 130 11.49 4.29 -0.13
C ARG A 130 10.00 4.40 -0.47
N ARG A 131 9.55 3.66 -1.49
CA ARG A 131 8.16 3.69 -1.99
C ARG A 131 7.22 2.71 -1.29
N SER A 132 7.74 1.81 -0.47
CA SER A 132 6.95 0.78 0.23
C SER A 132 6.91 1.01 1.75
N LEU A 133 7.06 2.27 2.18
CA LEU A 133 6.98 2.69 3.58
C LEU A 133 8.02 2.05 4.51
N TYR A 134 9.12 1.51 3.96
CA TYR A 134 10.28 1.07 4.74
C TYR A 134 11.27 2.23 4.87
N SER A 135 11.83 2.40 6.07
CA SER A 135 12.79 3.47 6.36
C SER A 135 14.15 3.30 5.67
N SER A 136 14.48 2.09 5.21
CA SER A 136 15.74 1.82 4.51
C SER A 136 15.72 0.49 3.76
N ARG A 137 16.62 0.36 2.78
CA ARG A 137 16.94 -0.92 2.12
C ARG A 137 17.30 -2.03 3.11
N TYR A 138 18.08 -1.72 4.15
CA TYR A 138 18.46 -2.69 5.17
C TYR A 138 17.24 -3.18 5.96
N GLY A 139 16.34 -2.26 6.34
CA GLY A 139 15.09 -2.59 7.02
C GLY A 139 14.20 -3.52 6.19
N LEU A 140 14.02 -3.21 4.90
CA LEU A 140 13.28 -4.06 3.96
C LEU A 140 13.91 -5.45 3.85
N ALA A 141 15.23 -5.53 3.60
CA ALA A 141 15.92 -6.82 3.45
C ALA A 141 15.84 -7.68 4.72
N ARG A 142 16.05 -7.07 5.89
CA ARG A 142 15.95 -7.75 7.18
C ARG A 142 14.54 -8.27 7.44
N HIS A 143 13.52 -7.48 7.12
CA HIS A 143 12.13 -7.90 7.25
C HIS A 143 11.84 -9.12 6.38
N TYR A 144 12.23 -9.10 5.10
CA TYR A 144 11.99 -10.21 4.18
C TYR A 144 12.71 -11.49 4.58
N GLN A 145 13.95 -11.38 5.06
CA GLN A 145 14.68 -12.53 5.58
C GLN A 145 14.01 -13.14 6.81
N LYS A 146 13.45 -12.31 7.71
CA LYS A 146 12.83 -12.77 8.95
C LYS A 146 11.42 -13.33 8.72
N ALA A 147 10.60 -12.67 7.92
CA ALA A 147 9.18 -12.99 7.73
C ALA A 147 8.96 -14.06 6.64
N PHE A 148 9.76 -14.04 5.57
CA PHE A 148 9.55 -14.89 4.39
C PHE A 148 10.73 -15.84 4.10
N HIS A 149 11.75 -15.84 4.96
CA HIS A 149 12.93 -16.71 4.83
C HIS A 149 13.58 -16.66 3.43
N CYS A 150 13.60 -15.49 2.81
CA CYS A 150 14.20 -15.29 1.50
C CYS A 150 14.88 -13.93 1.35
N SER A 151 15.85 -13.88 0.44
CA SER A 151 16.40 -12.63 -0.04
C SER A 151 15.43 -11.91 -0.97
N LEU A 152 15.57 -10.60 -1.10
CA LEU A 152 14.75 -9.79 -2.01
C LEU A 152 14.94 -10.16 -3.49
N LYS A 153 16.12 -10.67 -3.86
CA LYS A 153 16.38 -11.19 -5.21
C LYS A 153 15.57 -12.45 -5.45
N GLU A 154 15.65 -13.43 -4.55
CA GLU A 154 14.87 -14.67 -4.67
C GLU A 154 13.37 -14.38 -4.68
N TYR A 155 12.89 -13.45 -3.85
CA TYR A 155 11.50 -13.04 -3.85
C TYR A 155 11.07 -12.47 -5.20
N ARG A 156 11.85 -11.53 -5.77
CA ARG A 156 11.60 -10.96 -7.10
C ARG A 156 11.58 -12.03 -8.19
N ASP A 157 12.54 -12.95 -8.18
CA ASP A 157 12.65 -14.02 -9.17
C ASP A 157 11.45 -14.97 -9.09
N ARG A 158 11.03 -15.35 -7.87
CA ARG A 158 9.83 -16.17 -7.65
C ARG A 158 8.57 -15.45 -8.13
N LEU A 159 8.43 -14.16 -7.81
CA LEU A 159 7.28 -13.35 -8.19
C LEU A 159 7.17 -13.25 -9.72
N ARG A 160 8.26 -12.93 -10.41
CA ARG A 160 8.28 -12.87 -11.89
C ARG A 160 8.03 -14.24 -12.53
N LYS A 161 8.55 -15.32 -11.94
CA LYS A 161 8.27 -16.68 -12.42
C LYS A 161 6.80 -17.06 -12.28
N ALA A 162 6.12 -16.59 -11.23
CA ALA A 162 4.68 -16.81 -11.04
C ALA A 162 3.82 -15.98 -12.01
N HIS A 163 4.38 -14.93 -12.62
CA HIS A 163 3.69 -14.01 -13.53
C HIS A 163 4.50 -13.82 -14.84
N PRO A 164 4.68 -14.89 -15.65
CA PRO A 164 5.57 -14.86 -16.81
C PRO A 164 5.14 -13.88 -17.91
N ASP A 165 3.84 -13.54 -17.96
CA ASP A 165 3.28 -12.62 -18.96
C ASP A 165 3.48 -11.15 -18.61
N VAL A 166 3.88 -10.85 -17.37
CA VAL A 166 4.09 -9.47 -16.90
C VAL A 166 5.52 -9.03 -17.19
N ARG A 167 5.65 -7.90 -17.88
CA ARG A 167 6.94 -7.28 -18.16
C ARG A 167 7.17 -6.07 -17.24
N PRO A 168 8.41 -5.86 -16.76
CA PRO A 168 8.75 -4.73 -15.89
C PRO A 168 8.93 -3.43 -16.71
N VAL A 169 7.85 -2.97 -17.34
CA VAL A 169 7.85 -1.82 -18.26
C VAL A 169 7.38 -0.53 -17.60
N TYR A 170 6.92 -0.57 -16.36
CA TYR A 170 6.41 0.63 -15.70
C TYR A 170 7.52 1.42 -15.03
N VAL A 171 7.43 2.74 -15.14
CA VAL A 171 8.41 3.67 -14.60
C VAL A 171 7.72 4.80 -13.83
N ILE A 172 8.46 5.43 -12.93
CA ILE A 172 8.06 6.69 -12.32
C ILE A 172 8.85 7.81 -12.97
N ARG A 173 8.14 8.75 -13.59
CA ARG A 173 8.67 10.02 -14.07
C ARG A 173 7.91 11.15 -13.40
N CYS A 174 8.61 12.22 -13.05
CA CYS A 174 7.96 13.48 -12.73
C CYS A 174 7.19 13.94 -13.97
N CYS A 175 5.97 14.45 -13.79
CA CYS A 175 5.31 15.19 -14.85
C CYS A 175 6.17 16.43 -15.12
N ASP A 176 6.64 16.60 -16.36
CA ASP A 176 7.28 17.83 -16.81
C ASP A 176 6.27 19.00 -16.82
#